data_AF-A0A7J9PXD4-F1
#
_entry.id   AF-A0A7J9PXD4-F1
#
_cell.length_a   1.000
_cell.length_b   1.000
_cell.length_c   1.000
_cell.angle_alpha   90.00
_cell.angle_beta   90.00
_cell.angle_gamma   90.00
#
_symmetry.space_group_name_H-M   'P 1'
#
loop_
_entity.id
_entity.type
_entity.pdbx_description
1 polymer ?
#
loop_
_entity_poly.entity_id
_entity_poly.type
_entity_poly.pdbx_seq_one_letter_code
_entity_poly.pdbx_strand_id
1 'polypeptide(L)'
;MAMTIGESLKQGVEKEKYQPDVENTKADKELEELLASLKVNVKVAGCGGSGCNTITRIVQEGIVGADLIAMNTDAQHLLKNVKSPNKILLGKHSTRGLGAGALPAVGESATLES
;
A
#
# COMPACT_ATOMS: atom_id res chain seq x y z
N MET A 1 41.73 -25.06 -33.68
CA MET A 1 40.48 -25.19 -32.90
C MET A 1 39.63 -23.99 -33.25
N ALA A 2 38.61 -24.19 -34.09
CA ALA A 2 37.76 -23.13 -34.60
C ALA A 2 36.75 -22.72 -33.51
N MET A 3 36.65 -21.42 -33.24
CA MET A 3 35.62 -20.85 -32.37
C MET A 3 34.24 -21.21 -32.92
N THR A 4 33.35 -21.70 -32.05
CA THR A 4 31.99 -22.04 -32.46
C THR A 4 31.13 -20.78 -32.54
N ILE A 5 30.18 -20.75 -33.48
CA ILE A 5 29.29 -19.61 -33.76
C ILE A 5 28.53 -19.16 -32.48
N GLY A 6 28.33 -20.06 -31.53
CA GLY A 6 27.72 -19.77 -30.22
C GLY A 6 28.61 -18.97 -29.26
N GLU A 7 29.94 -19.04 -29.38
CA GLU A 7 30.89 -18.27 -28.55
C GLU A 7 30.99 -16.81 -29.02
N SER A 8 30.91 -16.59 -30.35
CA SER A 8 30.86 -15.25 -30.93
C SER A 8 29.57 -14.49 -30.59
N LEU A 9 28.44 -15.20 -30.46
CA LEU A 9 27.17 -14.60 -30.05
C LEU A 9 27.16 -14.21 -28.55
N LYS A 10 27.86 -14.96 -27.69
CA LYS A 10 27.99 -14.60 -26.27
C LYS A 10 28.84 -13.34 -26.07
N GLN A 11 29.90 -13.16 -26.85
CA GLN A 11 30.69 -11.92 -26.83
C GLN A 11 29.95 -10.70 -27.41
N GLY A 12 28.95 -10.93 -28.28
CA GLY A 12 28.12 -9.86 -28.86
C GLY A 12 26.99 -9.36 -27.95
N VAL A 13 26.52 -10.17 -27.00
CA VAL A 13 25.38 -9.81 -26.12
C VAL A 13 25.83 -9.27 -24.75
N GLU A 14 27.11 -9.43 -24.37
CA GLU A 14 27.63 -8.87 -23.11
C GLU A 14 28.10 -7.40 -23.19
N LYS A 15 28.01 -6.76 -24.36
CA LYS A 15 28.36 -5.34 -24.54
C LYS A 15 27.15 -4.46 -24.84
N GLU A 16 26.16 -4.45 -23.97
CA GLU A 16 25.21 -3.34 -23.89
C GLU A 16 24.51 -3.27 -22.53
N LYS A 17 25.32 -3.35 -21.46
CA LYS A 17 24.92 -2.65 -20.24
C LYS A 17 25.17 -1.17 -20.48
N TYR A 18 24.12 -0.45 -20.88
CA TYR A 18 24.07 0.99 -20.71
C TYR A 18 24.05 1.28 -19.21
N GLN A 19 25.25 1.40 -18.63
CA GLN A 19 25.46 2.04 -17.34
C GLN A 19 25.83 3.49 -17.67
N PRO A 20 24.92 4.47 -17.52
CA PRO A 20 25.37 5.83 -17.52
C PRO A 20 25.95 6.09 -16.13
N ASP A 21 27.26 6.26 -16.07
CA ASP A 21 27.95 6.81 -14.91
C ASP A 21 27.59 8.31 -14.83
N VAL A 22 26.34 8.64 -14.50
CA VAL A 22 25.93 10.04 -14.33
C VAL A 22 26.33 10.44 -12.93
N GLU A 23 27.49 11.08 -12.81
CA GLU A 23 27.81 11.89 -11.64
C GLU A 23 26.63 12.79 -11.33
N ASN A 24 26.06 12.56 -10.15
CA ASN A 24 25.05 13.34 -9.44
C ASN A 24 25.14 14.84 -9.76
N THR A 25 24.48 15.29 -10.82
CA THR A 25 24.49 16.70 -11.22
C THR A 25 23.49 17.46 -10.35
N LYS A 26 23.76 18.74 -10.08
CA LYS A 26 22.81 19.63 -9.38
C LYS A 26 21.41 19.60 -10.03
N ALA A 27 21.34 19.41 -11.34
CA ALA A 27 20.10 19.32 -12.09
C ALA A 27 19.26 18.09 -11.71
N ASP A 28 19.88 16.92 -11.51
CA ASP A 28 19.16 15.70 -11.11
C ASP A 28 18.57 15.85 -9.70
N LYS A 29 19.30 16.50 -8.77
CA LYS A 29 18.78 16.81 -7.43
C LYS A 29 17.59 17.78 -7.45
N GLU A 30 17.67 18.84 -8.24
CA GLU A 30 16.57 19.80 -8.39
C GLU A 30 15.33 19.13 -8.98
N LEU A 31 15.51 18.21 -9.93
CA LEU A 31 14.42 17.43 -10.51
C LEU A 31 13.83 16.44 -9.52
N GLU A 32 14.65 15.75 -8.72
CA GLU A 32 14.20 14.85 -7.65
C GLU A 32 13.40 15.59 -6.57
N GLU A 33 13.84 16.79 -6.15
CA GLU A 33 13.11 17.62 -5.20
C GLU A 33 11.76 18.09 -5.75
N LEU A 34 11.73 18.49 -7.03
CA LEU A 34 10.48 18.86 -7.70
C LEU A 34 9.52 17.66 -7.78
N LEU A 35 10.01 16.49 -8.20
CA LEU A 35 9.21 15.25 -8.26
C LEU A 35 8.71 14.81 -6.88
N ALA A 36 9.54 14.95 -5.84
CA ALA A 36 9.14 14.67 -4.46
C ALA A 36 8.03 15.61 -3.98
N SER A 37 8.09 16.89 -4.34
CA SER A 37 7.03 17.88 -4.02
C SER A 37 5.70 17.59 -4.72
N LEU A 38 5.75 16.97 -5.90
CA LEU A 38 4.58 16.60 -6.70
C LEU A 38 3.99 15.24 -6.31
N LYS A 39 4.62 14.51 -5.36
CA LYS A 39 4.15 13.20 -4.93
C LYS A 39 2.80 13.31 -4.23
N VAL A 40 1.78 12.73 -4.85
CA VAL A 40 0.42 12.67 -4.28
C VAL A 40 0.37 11.61 -3.18
N ASN A 41 -0.05 12.02 -1.99
CA ASN A 41 -0.30 11.13 -0.88
C ASN A 41 -1.74 10.60 -0.94
N VAL A 42 -1.90 9.36 -1.40
CA VAL A 42 -3.20 8.68 -1.47
C VAL A 42 -3.44 7.88 -0.20
N LYS A 43 -4.62 8.03 0.40
CA LYS A 43 -5.09 7.24 1.55
C LYS A 43 -6.40 6.56 1.19
N VAL A 44 -6.54 5.29 1.51
CA VAL A 44 -7.77 4.51 1.28
C VAL A 44 -8.23 3.94 2.62
N ALA A 45 -9.41 4.36 3.04
CA ALA A 45 -10.01 3.94 4.30
C ALA A 45 -11.23 3.05 4.06
N GLY A 46 -11.12 1.77 4.44
CA GLY A 46 -12.22 0.81 4.39
C GLY A 46 -12.97 0.77 5.73
N CYS A 47 -14.24 1.14 5.73
CA CYS A 47 -15.10 1.10 6.91
C CYS A 47 -16.02 -0.14 6.93
N GLY A 48 -16.25 -0.67 8.14
CA GLY A 48 -17.16 -1.82 8.34
C GLY A 48 -16.61 -3.14 7.79
N GLY A 49 -17.46 -4.18 7.79
CA GLY A 49 -17.06 -5.53 7.35
C GLY A 49 -16.62 -5.59 5.89
N SER A 50 -17.45 -5.06 4.97
CA SER A 50 -17.16 -5.07 3.54
C SER A 50 -15.96 -4.19 3.18
N GLY A 51 -15.86 -2.97 3.72
CA GLY A 51 -14.73 -2.08 3.49
C GLY A 51 -13.41 -2.68 3.96
N CYS A 52 -13.41 -3.31 5.15
CA CYS A 52 -12.25 -4.04 5.66
C CYS A 52 -11.85 -5.24 4.77
N ASN A 53 -12.83 -5.94 4.20
CA ASN A 53 -12.56 -7.03 3.24
C ASN A 53 -11.94 -6.50 1.94
N THR A 54 -12.42 -5.35 1.44
CA THR A 54 -11.84 -4.67 0.28
C THR A 54 -10.39 -4.28 0.54
N ILE A 55 -10.08 -3.65 1.68
CA ILE A 55 -8.69 -3.31 2.06
C ILE A 55 -7.82 -4.56 2.11
N THR A 56 -8.33 -5.64 2.69
CA THR A 56 -7.62 -6.93 2.76
C THR A 56 -7.27 -7.45 1.37
N ARG A 57 -8.19 -7.31 0.40
CA ARG A 57 -7.92 -7.68 -0.98
C ARG A 57 -6.89 -6.77 -1.64
N ILE A 58 -7.00 -5.45 -1.47
CA ILE A 58 -6.01 -4.49 -2.00
C ILE A 58 -4.60 -4.82 -1.50
N VAL A 59 -4.46 -5.17 -0.22
CA VAL A 59 -3.17 -5.61 0.37
C VAL A 59 -2.67 -6.91 -0.26
N GLN A 60 -3.55 -7.88 -0.48
CA GLN A 60 -3.18 -9.18 -1.07
C GLN A 60 -2.78 -9.08 -2.53
N GLU A 61 -3.41 -8.19 -3.30
CA GLU A 61 -3.07 -7.92 -4.71
C GLU A 61 -1.78 -7.09 -4.84
N GLY A 62 -1.21 -6.59 -3.73
CA GLY A 62 0.06 -5.87 -3.73
C GLY A 62 -0.02 -4.45 -4.30
N ILE A 63 -1.18 -3.78 -4.17
CA ILE A 63 -1.34 -2.41 -4.64
C ILE A 63 -0.45 -1.48 -3.82
N VAL A 64 0.46 -0.78 -4.50
CA VAL A 64 1.41 0.17 -3.92
C VAL A 64 1.01 1.61 -4.22
N GLY A 65 1.50 2.55 -3.40
CA GLY A 65 1.27 3.99 -3.61
C GLY A 65 0.06 4.56 -2.86
N ALA A 66 -0.62 3.75 -2.04
CA ALA A 66 -1.68 4.21 -1.15
C ALA A 66 -1.47 3.71 0.28
N ASP A 67 -1.75 4.58 1.25
CA ASP A 67 -1.86 4.22 2.66
C ASP A 67 -3.21 3.58 2.93
N LEU A 68 -3.19 2.29 3.26
CA LEU A 68 -4.39 1.50 3.45
C LEU A 68 -4.77 1.46 4.93
N ILE A 69 -6.03 1.81 5.23
CA ILE A 69 -6.57 1.91 6.58
C ILE A 69 -7.85 1.08 6.66
N ALA A 70 -7.95 0.20 7.64
CA ALA A 70 -9.16 -0.58 7.89
C ALA A 70 -9.78 -0.18 9.23
N MET A 71 -11.07 0.13 9.23
CA MET A 71 -11.79 0.62 10.41
C MET A 71 -13.08 -0.15 10.61
N ASN A 72 -13.34 -0.60 11.84
CA ASN A 72 -14.57 -1.32 12.16
C ASN A 72 -14.92 -1.17 13.65
N THR A 73 -16.18 -1.37 13.99
CA THR A 73 -16.65 -1.47 15.38
C THR A 73 -16.53 -2.89 15.95
N ASP A 74 -16.39 -3.89 15.07
CA ASP A 74 -16.18 -5.29 15.45
C ASP A 74 -14.68 -5.61 15.56
N ALA A 75 -14.23 -5.83 16.80
CA ALA A 75 -12.83 -6.14 17.11
C ALA A 75 -12.43 -7.54 16.64
N GLN A 76 -13.35 -8.51 16.66
CA GLN A 76 -13.06 -9.86 16.20
C GLN A 76 -12.80 -9.88 14.70
N HIS A 77 -13.63 -9.16 13.94
CA HIS A 77 -13.45 -9.03 12.50
C HIS A 77 -12.09 -8.37 12.17
N LEU A 78 -11.76 -7.24 12.82
CA LEU A 78 -10.47 -6.55 12.63
C LEU A 78 -9.25 -7.41 12.98
N LEU A 79 -9.35 -8.24 14.01
CA LEU A 79 -8.23 -9.08 14.45
C LEU A 79 -8.06 -10.30 13.55
N LYS A 80 -9.14 -11.03 13.26
CA LYS A 80 -9.09 -12.37 12.64
C LYS A 80 -9.14 -12.32 11.12
N ASN A 81 -9.87 -11.36 10.54
CA ASN A 81 -10.21 -11.39 9.11
C ASN A 81 -9.46 -10.33 8.30
N VAL A 82 -9.02 -9.24 8.93
CA VAL A 82 -8.44 -8.09 8.23
C VAL A 82 -6.92 -8.18 8.13
N LYS A 83 -6.41 -8.16 6.89
CA LYS A 83 -4.97 -8.00 6.60
C LYS A 83 -4.72 -6.58 6.12
N SER A 84 -4.35 -5.71 7.06
CA SER A 84 -3.95 -4.33 6.79
C SER A 84 -2.88 -3.92 7.82
N PRO A 85 -1.85 -3.15 7.41
CA PRO A 85 -0.89 -2.59 8.36
C PRO A 85 -1.54 -1.60 9.34
N ASN A 86 -2.54 -0.84 8.89
CA ASN A 86 -3.25 0.13 9.73
C ASN A 86 -4.67 -0.33 10.01
N LYS A 87 -4.98 -0.58 11.28
CA LYS A 87 -6.29 -1.03 11.78
C LYS A 87 -6.77 -0.13 12.91
N ILE A 88 -8.03 0.31 12.85
CA ILE A 88 -8.65 1.19 13.84
C ILE A 88 -9.94 0.54 14.35
N LEU A 89 -10.03 0.32 15.65
CA LEU A 89 -11.25 -0.10 16.32
C LEU A 89 -12.08 1.15 16.67
N LEU A 90 -13.24 1.30 16.05
CA LEU A 90 -14.18 2.38 16.31
C LEU A 90 -15.06 2.05 17.52
N GLY A 91 -15.38 3.06 18.33
CA GLY A 91 -16.32 2.93 19.43
C GLY A 91 -15.88 1.92 20.49
N LYS A 92 -14.63 2.03 20.95
CA LYS A 92 -14.05 1.13 21.96
C LYS A 92 -14.88 1.13 23.25
N HIS A 93 -15.44 2.27 23.64
CA HIS A 93 -16.30 2.41 24.82
C HIS A 93 -17.77 2.17 24.50
N SER A 94 -18.28 2.70 23.39
CA SER A 94 -19.69 2.56 22.99
C SER A 94 -20.09 1.13 22.59
N THR A 95 -19.28 0.46 21.77
CA THR A 95 -19.59 -0.88 21.26
C THR A 95 -18.86 -2.00 22.00
N ARG A 96 -17.81 -1.66 22.76
CA ARG A 96 -16.93 -2.61 23.45
C ARG A 96 -16.32 -3.68 22.51
N GLY A 97 -16.20 -3.34 21.22
CA GLY A 97 -15.67 -4.25 20.19
C GLY A 97 -16.65 -5.33 19.72
N LEU A 98 -17.94 -5.25 20.09
CA LEU A 98 -18.97 -6.22 19.68
C LEU A 98 -19.62 -5.88 18.33
N GLY A 99 -19.32 -4.70 17.78
CA GLY A 99 -19.92 -4.20 16.54
C GLY A 99 -21.17 -3.34 16.75
N ALA A 100 -21.55 -2.62 15.71
CA ALA A 100 -22.71 -1.72 15.70
C ALA A 100 -24.07 -2.43 15.52
N GLY A 101 -24.09 -3.76 15.33
CA GLY A 101 -25.33 -4.53 15.21
C GLY A 101 -26.23 -4.13 14.03
N ALA A 102 -25.64 -3.67 12.91
CA ALA A 102 -26.34 -3.12 11.75
C ALA A 102 -27.20 -1.86 12.04
N LEU A 103 -26.96 -1.18 13.16
CA LEU A 103 -27.59 0.10 13.49
C LEU A 103 -26.69 1.27 13.06
N PRO A 104 -27.06 2.06 12.03
CA PRO A 104 -26.22 3.16 11.55
C PRO A 104 -25.91 4.20 12.62
N ALA A 105 -26.87 4.54 13.49
CA ALA A 105 -26.69 5.49 14.58
C ALA A 105 -25.61 5.08 15.59
N VAL A 106 -25.46 3.77 15.83
CA VAL A 106 -24.39 3.22 16.69
C VAL A 106 -23.04 3.36 15.98
N GLY A 107 -22.99 3.09 14.68
CA GLY A 107 -21.78 3.27 13.88
C GLY A 107 -21.31 4.73 13.81
N GLU A 108 -22.25 5.67 13.68
CA GLU A 108 -21.99 7.11 13.73
C GLU A 108 -21.41 7.52 15.10
N SER A 109 -22.08 7.16 16.19
CA SER A 109 -21.63 7.47 17.55
C SER A 109 -20.25 6.87 17.85
N ALA A 110 -20.01 5.63 17.40
CA ALA A 110 -18.72 4.96 17.53
C ALA A 110 -17.59 5.66 16.74
N THR A 111 -17.93 6.27 15.61
CA THR A 111 -16.97 7.03 14.80
C THR A 111 -16.67 8.38 15.41
N LEU A 112 -17.66 9.08 15.97
CA LEU A 112 -17.46 10.37 16.65
C LEU A 112 -16.62 10.25 17.94
N GLU A 113 -16.60 9.05 18.55
CA GLU A 113 -15.78 8.75 19.73
C GLU A 113 -14.28 8.63 19.42
N SER A 114 -13.89 8.30 18.17
CA SER A 114 -12.55 7.82 17.79
C SER A 114 -11.84 8.74 16.82
#